data_AF-A0A2V5PBA7-F1
#
_entry.id   AF-A0A2V5PBA7-F1
#
_cell.length_a   1.000
_cell.length_b   1.000
_cell.length_c   1.000
_cell.angle_alpha   90.00
_cell.angle_beta   90.00
_cell.angle_gamma   90.00
#
_symmetry.space_group_name_H-M   'P 1'
#
loop_
_entity.id
_entity.type
_entity.pdbx_description
1 polymer ?
#
loop_
_entity_poly.entity_id
_entity_poly.type
_entity_poly.pdbx_seq_one_letter_code
_entity_poly.pdbx_strand_id
1 'polypeptide(L)'
;LGILADSLEATIRKPDVRQLLLAERLTLITPYASTAGFSVGAAMGRNKLIYGLAEFAVVVSSDHQTGGTWAGAVEALKANWCPVLVRDGDGVPKGNKELIKLGATALPSGQFPEISSLLEWVQQHVPPKAAEAELF
;
A
#
# COMPACT_ATOMS: atom_id res chain seq x y z
N LEU A 1 6.63 -2.37 -9.88
CA LEU A 1 6.32 -3.65 -9.20
C LEU A 1 4.81 -3.78 -9.05
N GLY A 2 4.23 -4.93 -9.36
CA GLY A 2 2.82 -5.26 -9.12
C GLY A 2 2.69 -6.57 -8.36
N ILE A 3 1.86 -6.58 -7.31
CA ILE A 3 1.62 -7.78 -6.49
C ILE A 3 0.20 -8.26 -6.77
N LEU A 4 0.07 -9.48 -7.29
CA LEU A 4 -1.20 -10.04 -7.75
C LEU A 4 -1.87 -10.90 -6.67
N ALA A 5 -3.20 -10.90 -6.69
CA ALA A 5 -4.06 -11.76 -5.87
C ALA A 5 -4.89 -12.74 -6.72
N ASP A 6 -4.57 -12.81 -8.01
CA ASP A 6 -5.27 -13.58 -9.05
C ASP A 6 -4.21 -14.11 -10.04
N SER A 7 -4.64 -14.79 -11.10
CA SER A 7 -3.78 -15.59 -11.95
C SER A 7 -2.69 -14.74 -12.60
N LEU A 8 -1.44 -15.05 -12.23
CA LEU A 8 -0.26 -14.53 -12.90
C LEU A 8 -0.27 -14.95 -14.37
N GLU A 9 -0.57 -16.22 -14.65
CA GLU A 9 -0.58 -16.77 -16.01
C GLU A 9 -1.56 -16.04 -16.93
N ALA A 10 -2.79 -15.78 -16.47
CA ALA A 10 -3.76 -15.03 -17.24
C ALA A 10 -3.33 -13.55 -17.39
N THR A 11 -2.75 -12.97 -16.34
CA THR A 11 -2.33 -11.57 -16.33
C THR A 11 -1.18 -11.30 -17.30
N ILE A 12 -0.15 -12.16 -17.37
CA ILE A 12 0.98 -11.98 -18.29
C ILE A 12 0.60 -12.17 -19.77
N ARG A 13 -0.56 -12.78 -20.05
CA ARG A 13 -1.07 -12.95 -21.43
C ARG A 13 -1.81 -11.71 -21.93
N LYS A 14 -2.19 -10.77 -21.06
CA LYS A 14 -2.83 -9.52 -21.47
C LYS A 14 -1.85 -8.67 -22.31
N PRO A 15 -2.22 -8.21 -23.52
CA PRO A 15 -1.27 -7.57 -24.44
C PRO A 15 -0.54 -6.35 -23.85
N ASP A 16 -1.26 -5.51 -23.12
CA ASP A 16 -0.74 -4.32 -22.42
C ASP A 16 0.26 -4.69 -21.32
N VAL A 17 -0.08 -5.66 -20.48
CA VAL A 17 0.82 -6.17 -19.43
C VAL A 17 2.06 -6.79 -20.04
N ARG A 18 1.90 -7.61 -21.08
CA ARG A 18 3.02 -8.28 -21.76
C ARG A 18 4.00 -7.27 -22.36
N GLN A 19 3.50 -6.19 -22.97
CA GLN A 19 4.35 -5.12 -23.49
C GLN A 19 5.17 -4.44 -22.38
N LEU A 20 4.57 -4.20 -21.21
CA LEU A 20 5.28 -3.61 -20.07
C LEU A 20 6.34 -4.55 -19.50
N LEU A 21 6.06 -5.87 -19.43
CA LEU A 21 7.01 -6.88 -18.99
C LEU A 21 8.22 -6.99 -19.93
N LEU A 22 7.97 -7.08 -21.25
CA LEU A 22 9.04 -7.17 -22.24
C LEU A 22 9.87 -5.90 -22.35
N ALA A 23 9.28 -4.74 -22.05
CA ALA A 23 9.99 -3.47 -21.98
C ALA A 23 10.73 -3.24 -20.66
N GLU A 24 10.77 -4.24 -19.76
CA GLU A 24 11.39 -4.16 -18.43
C GLU A 24 10.83 -3.01 -17.55
N ARG A 25 9.58 -2.58 -17.81
CA ARG A 25 8.89 -1.50 -17.08
C ARG A 25 7.92 -2.02 -16.02
N LEU A 26 7.76 -3.34 -15.92
CA LEU A 26 6.87 -3.99 -14.96
C LEU A 26 7.51 -5.28 -14.45
N THR A 27 7.43 -5.48 -13.14
CA THR A 27 7.71 -6.76 -12.47
C THR A 27 6.43 -7.18 -11.77
N LEU A 28 6.02 -8.43 -11.94
CA LEU A 28 4.86 -9.00 -11.26
C LEU A 28 5.29 -10.10 -10.29
N ILE A 29 4.73 -10.09 -9.10
CA ILE A 29 4.92 -11.14 -8.09
C ILE A 29 3.57 -11.61 -7.55
N THR A 30 3.51 -12.86 -7.11
CA THR A 30 2.34 -13.44 -6.43
C THR A 30 2.82 -14.47 -5.42
N PRO A 31 2.24 -14.52 -4.20
CA PRO A 31 2.49 -15.63 -3.27
C PRO A 31 1.63 -16.86 -3.58
N TYR A 32 0.77 -16.79 -4.59
CA TYR A 32 -0.18 -17.85 -4.94
C TYR A 32 0.31 -18.65 -6.16
N ALA A 33 -0.31 -19.80 -6.42
CA ALA A 33 -0.07 -20.56 -7.64
C ALA A 33 -0.30 -19.67 -8.89
N SER A 34 0.49 -19.86 -9.94
CA SER A 34 0.41 -19.04 -11.16
C SER A 34 -0.97 -19.10 -11.84
N THR A 35 -1.70 -20.20 -11.62
CA THR A 35 -3.04 -20.48 -12.14
C THR A 35 -4.16 -20.12 -11.17
N ALA A 36 -3.84 -19.65 -9.95
CA ALA A 36 -4.86 -19.34 -8.93
C ALA A 36 -5.81 -18.25 -9.41
N GLY A 37 -7.12 -18.46 -9.25
CA GLY A 37 -8.13 -17.45 -9.53
C GLY A 37 -8.32 -16.43 -8.39
N PHE A 38 -9.13 -15.41 -8.65
CA PHE A 38 -9.45 -14.39 -7.66
C PHE A 38 -10.25 -14.96 -6.48
N SER A 39 -9.87 -14.54 -5.27
CA SER A 39 -10.72 -14.66 -4.08
C SER A 39 -10.52 -13.46 -3.15
N VAL A 40 -11.54 -13.13 -2.36
CA VAL A 40 -11.45 -12.05 -1.36
C VAL A 40 -10.33 -12.32 -0.36
N GLY A 41 -10.18 -13.57 0.09
CA GLY A 41 -9.10 -13.97 1.01
C GLY A 41 -7.71 -13.77 0.40
N ALA A 42 -7.51 -14.12 -0.87
CA ALA A 42 -6.26 -13.86 -1.57
C ALA A 42 -6.00 -12.36 -1.74
N ALA A 43 -7.04 -11.58 -2.08
CA ALA A 43 -6.92 -10.13 -2.21
C ALA A 43 -6.50 -9.46 -0.90
N MET A 44 -7.06 -9.90 0.22
CA MET A 44 -6.70 -9.44 1.56
C MET A 44 -5.29 -9.91 1.96
N GLY A 45 -4.97 -11.19 1.78
CA GLY A 45 -3.66 -11.74 2.12
C GLY A 45 -2.50 -11.10 1.35
N ARG A 46 -2.75 -10.75 0.08
CA ARG A 46 -1.80 -10.04 -0.76
C ARG A 46 -1.38 -8.69 -0.19
N ASN A 47 -2.27 -7.96 0.50
CA ASN A 47 -1.96 -6.64 1.03
C ASN A 47 -0.75 -6.66 1.98
N LYS A 48 -0.54 -7.76 2.72
CA LYS A 48 0.62 -7.92 3.60
C LYS A 48 1.95 -7.75 2.86
N LEU A 49 2.04 -8.27 1.63
CA LEU A 49 3.23 -8.09 0.79
C LEU A 49 3.36 -6.67 0.26
N ILE A 50 2.26 -5.96 -0.02
CA ILE A 50 2.33 -4.55 -0.44
C ILE A 50 2.93 -3.72 0.68
N TYR A 51 2.39 -3.82 1.88
CA TYR A 51 2.86 -3.04 3.02
C TYR A 51 4.24 -3.51 3.49
N GLY A 52 4.50 -4.83 3.53
CA GLY A 52 5.77 -5.38 3.97
C GLY A 52 6.96 -5.10 3.05
N LEU A 53 6.71 -4.84 1.75
CA LEU A 53 7.74 -4.45 0.78
C LEU A 53 7.85 -2.93 0.59
N ALA A 54 6.91 -2.16 1.14
CA ALA A 54 6.86 -0.72 0.95
C ALA A 54 7.76 -0.02 1.98
N GLU A 55 8.48 1.00 1.52
CA GLU A 55 9.15 1.94 2.43
C GLU A 55 8.14 2.79 3.20
N PHE A 56 7.02 3.14 2.55
CA PHE A 56 5.83 3.75 3.14
C PHE A 56 4.62 3.53 2.23
N ALA A 57 3.41 3.63 2.79
CA ALA A 57 2.16 3.46 2.05
C ALA A 57 1.30 4.73 2.12
N VAL A 58 0.62 5.07 1.03
CA VAL A 58 -0.31 6.20 0.97
C VAL A 58 -1.74 5.70 0.75
N VAL A 59 -2.62 6.01 1.71
CA VAL A 59 -4.05 5.76 1.62
C VAL A 59 -4.76 7.04 1.17
N VAL A 60 -5.22 7.03 -0.08
CA VAL A 60 -5.96 8.19 -0.66
C VAL A 60 -7.40 8.24 -0.15
N SER A 61 -8.04 7.07 -0.05
CA SER A 61 -9.46 6.94 0.32
C SER A 61 -9.72 5.57 0.93
N SER A 62 -10.42 5.54 2.07
CA SER A 62 -10.88 4.32 2.71
C SER A 62 -12.24 4.53 3.37
N ASP A 63 -13.07 3.50 3.33
CA ASP A 63 -14.25 3.42 4.17
C ASP A 63 -13.87 3.02 5.60
N HIS A 64 -14.74 3.32 6.56
CA HIS A 64 -14.52 2.97 7.97
C HIS A 64 -15.01 1.55 8.24
N GLN A 65 -14.14 0.70 8.80
CA GLN A 65 -14.46 -0.69 9.19
C GLN A 65 -14.90 -1.61 8.03
N THR A 66 -14.64 -1.23 6.77
CA THR A 66 -14.98 -2.06 5.61
C THR A 66 -14.02 -1.82 4.44
N GLY A 67 -13.93 -2.82 3.57
CA GLY A 67 -13.09 -2.79 2.37
C GLY A 67 -11.63 -3.19 2.60
N GLY A 68 -10.97 -3.56 1.50
CA GLY A 68 -9.59 -4.06 1.51
C GLY A 68 -8.57 -3.01 1.94
N THR A 69 -8.78 -1.74 1.59
CA THR A 69 -7.89 -0.63 1.97
C THR A 69 -7.88 -0.42 3.48
N TRP A 70 -9.06 -0.35 4.11
CA TRP A 70 -9.18 -0.22 5.57
C TRP A 70 -8.49 -1.39 6.27
N ALA A 71 -8.86 -2.62 5.89
CA ALA A 71 -8.34 -3.82 6.52
C ALA A 71 -6.80 -3.91 6.41
N GLY A 72 -6.26 -3.65 5.21
CA GLY A 72 -4.82 -3.65 4.98
C GLY A 72 -4.09 -2.56 5.77
N ALA A 73 -4.60 -1.33 5.77
CA ALA A 73 -4.00 -0.21 6.49
C ALA A 73 -4.02 -0.44 8.01
N VAL A 74 -5.14 -0.91 8.56
CA VAL A 74 -5.24 -1.25 9.99
C VAL A 74 -4.29 -2.36 10.38
N GLU A 75 -4.15 -3.40 9.54
CA GLU A 75 -3.18 -4.48 9.80
C GLU A 75 -1.74 -3.96 9.76
N ALA A 76 -1.39 -3.14 8.76
CA ALA A 76 -0.07 -2.55 8.62
C ALA A 76 0.31 -1.64 9.80
N LEU A 77 -0.63 -0.81 10.26
CA LEU A 77 -0.45 0.03 11.45
C LEU A 77 -0.23 -0.80 12.71
N LYS A 78 -1.05 -1.84 12.93
CA LYS A 78 -0.94 -2.72 14.10
C LYS A 78 0.38 -3.49 14.13
N ALA A 79 0.82 -3.96 12.97
CA ALA A 79 2.04 -4.77 12.84
C ALA A 79 3.30 -3.92 12.65
N ASN A 80 3.17 -2.59 12.50
CA ASN A 80 4.27 -1.66 12.26
C ASN A 80 5.17 -2.07 11.08
N TRP A 81 4.56 -2.51 9.98
CA TRP A 81 5.29 -2.97 8.78
C TRP A 81 5.97 -1.83 8.04
N CYS A 82 5.23 -0.77 7.77
CA CYS A 82 5.74 0.46 7.17
C CYS A 82 4.92 1.65 7.69
N PRO A 83 5.45 2.89 7.59
CA PRO A 83 4.65 4.09 7.74
C PRO A 83 3.41 4.08 6.83
N VAL A 84 2.27 4.46 7.39
CA VAL A 84 1.03 4.63 6.64
C VAL A 84 0.65 6.10 6.67
N LEU A 85 0.71 6.74 5.51
CA LEU A 85 0.25 8.09 5.28
C LEU A 85 -1.20 8.03 4.81
N VAL A 86 -2.03 8.95 5.29
CA VAL A 86 -3.44 9.02 4.92
C VAL A 86 -3.75 10.44 4.47
N ARG A 87 -4.35 10.57 3.28
CA ARG A 87 -4.81 11.87 2.78
C ARG A 87 -5.78 12.50 3.78
N ASP A 88 -5.44 13.71 4.20
CA ASP A 88 -6.26 14.54 5.09
C ASP A 88 -6.68 15.85 4.40
N GLY A 89 -7.77 16.45 4.87
CA GLY A 89 -8.33 17.68 4.34
C GLY A 89 -9.85 17.62 4.14
N ASP A 90 -10.38 18.60 3.44
CA ASP A 90 -11.82 18.71 3.22
C ASP A 90 -12.36 17.57 2.35
N GLY A 91 -13.53 17.07 2.71
CA GLY A 91 -14.23 16.03 1.94
C GLY A 91 -13.61 14.63 2.00
N VAL A 92 -12.61 14.38 2.86
CA VAL A 92 -12.07 13.03 3.01
C VAL A 92 -13.08 12.09 3.69
N PRO A 93 -13.15 10.81 3.29
CA PRO A 93 -14.07 9.84 3.89
C PRO A 93 -13.82 9.63 5.38
N LYS A 94 -14.83 9.09 6.08
CA LYS A 94 -14.72 8.74 7.50
C LYS A 94 -13.53 7.80 7.76
N GLY A 95 -13.29 6.81 6.89
CA GLY A 95 -12.18 5.87 7.08
C GLY A 95 -10.81 6.54 7.11
N ASN A 96 -10.58 7.58 6.31
CA ASN A 96 -9.32 8.34 6.38
C ASN A 96 -9.12 8.95 7.78
N LYS A 97 -10.14 9.64 8.29
CA LYS A 97 -10.09 10.28 9.62
C LYS A 97 -9.86 9.26 10.73
N GLU A 98 -10.48 8.10 10.64
CA GLU A 98 -10.33 7.04 11.64
C GLU A 98 -8.97 6.33 11.54
N LEU A 99 -8.39 6.18 10.35
CA LEU A 99 -7.01 5.67 10.21
C LEU A 99 -5.98 6.60 10.85
N ILE A 100 -6.16 7.92 10.73
CA ILE A 100 -5.29 8.92 11.39
C ILE A 100 -5.36 8.75 12.92
N LYS A 101 -6.56 8.54 13.48
CA LYS A 101 -6.73 8.26 14.92
C LYS A 101 -6.07 6.96 15.36
N LEU A 102 -5.90 6.00 14.45
CA LEU A 102 -5.23 4.72 14.69
C LEU A 102 -3.70 4.80 14.54
N GLY A 103 -3.14 5.98 14.30
CA GLY A 103 -1.69 6.21 14.23
C GLY A 103 -1.13 6.37 12.83
N ALA A 104 -1.97 6.49 11.79
CA ALA A 104 -1.49 6.89 10.48
C ALA A 104 -1.07 8.37 10.47
N THR A 105 -0.04 8.69 9.69
CA THR A 105 0.43 10.06 9.50
C THR A 105 -0.53 10.80 8.57
N ALA A 106 -1.10 11.91 9.03
CA ALA A 106 -1.93 12.77 8.18
C ALA A 106 -1.05 13.41 7.09
N LEU A 107 -1.47 13.26 5.84
CA LEU A 107 -0.85 13.87 4.66
C LEU A 107 -1.79 14.97 4.15
N PRO A 108 -1.57 16.25 4.51
CA PRO A 108 -2.53 17.32 4.25
C PRO A 108 -2.65 17.63 2.75
N SER A 109 -3.86 17.54 2.20
CA SER A 109 -4.12 17.78 0.78
C SER A 109 -3.70 19.18 0.31
N GLY A 110 -3.76 20.17 1.21
CA GLY A 110 -3.32 21.54 0.93
C GLY A 110 -1.81 21.66 0.65
N GLN A 111 -0.99 20.72 1.13
CA GLN A 111 0.46 20.73 0.92
C GLN A 111 0.89 20.04 -0.37
N PHE A 112 0.00 19.33 -1.07
CA PHE A 112 0.39 18.53 -2.25
C PHE A 112 1.12 19.32 -3.33
N PRO A 113 0.73 20.58 -3.66
CA PRO A 113 1.46 21.38 -4.63
C PRO A 113 2.90 21.72 -4.21
N GLU A 114 3.19 21.68 -2.91
CA GLU A 114 4.48 22.05 -2.32
C GLU A 114 5.41 20.85 -2.15
N ILE A 115 4.87 19.62 -2.19
CA ILE A 115 5.64 18.38 -2.06
C ILE A 115 6.29 18.03 -3.40
N SER A 116 7.56 18.41 -3.55
CA SER A 116 8.40 18.00 -4.69
C SER A 116 8.84 16.53 -4.60
N SER A 117 9.07 16.04 -3.38
CA SER A 117 9.50 14.68 -3.08
C SER A 117 8.75 14.14 -1.88
N LEU A 118 7.93 13.12 -2.10
CA LEU A 118 7.18 12.47 -1.02
C LEU A 118 8.12 11.72 -0.05
N LEU A 119 9.24 11.20 -0.55
CA LEU A 119 10.25 10.54 0.28
C LEU A 119 10.88 11.51 1.29
N GLU A 120 11.31 12.68 0.83
CA GLU A 120 11.87 13.71 1.70
C GLU A 120 10.84 14.20 2.70
N TRP A 121 9.58 14.37 2.26
CA TRP A 121 8.48 14.72 3.15
C TRP A 121 8.30 13.67 4.25
N VAL A 122 8.32 12.39 3.91
CA VAL A 122 8.22 11.27 4.87
C VAL A 122 9.37 11.32 5.87
N GLN A 123 10.61 11.49 5.42
CA GLN A 123 11.79 11.56 6.30
C GLN A 123 11.73 12.72 7.31
N GLN A 124 11.03 13.81 6.97
CA GLN A 124 10.87 14.98 7.83
C GLN A 124 9.68 14.87 8.80
N HIS A 125 8.61 14.15 8.43
CA HIS A 125 7.33 14.16 9.15
C HIS A 125 6.96 12.83 9.81
N VAL A 126 7.62 11.74 9.41
CA VAL A 126 7.40 10.41 9.99
C VAL A 126 8.58 10.06 10.87
N PRO A 127 8.36 9.71 12.15
CA PRO A 127 9.45 9.27 13.01
C PRO A 127 10.12 8.03 12.41
N PRO A 128 11.47 7.93 12.44
CA PRO A 128 12.15 6.73 11.98
C PRO A 128 11.64 5.54 12.79
N LYS A 129 11.33 4.44 12.10
CA LYS A 129 11.00 3.18 12.76
C LYS A 129 12.17 2.88 13.72
N ALA A 130 11.88 2.65 15.00
CA ALA A 130 12.90 2.20 15.93
C ALA A 130 13.59 0.98 15.29
N ALA A 131 14.90 1.10 15.07
CA ALA A 131 15.65 0.07 14.37
C ALA A 131 15.32 -1.28 15.00
N GLU A 132 14.83 -2.23 14.20
CA GLU A 132 14.83 -3.62 14.60
C GLU A 132 16.29 -3.92 14.93
N ALA A 133 16.58 -4.09 16.22
CA ALA A 133 17.89 -4.51 16.68
C ALA A 133 18.29 -5.69 15.80
N GLU A 134 19.41 -5.54 15.08
CA GLU A 134 19.86 -6.44 14.04
C GLU A 134 19.66 -7.88 14.48
N LEU A 135 18.67 -8.54 13.91
CA LEU A 135 18.42 -9.97 14.09
C LEU A 135 19.34 -10.76 13.16
N PHE A 136 20.63 -10.46 13.19
CA PHE A 136 21.72 -11.26 12.63
C PHE A 136 23.02 -10.98 13.38
#